data_AF-A0A4U9WJE5-F1
#
_entry.id   AF-A0A4U9WJE5-F1
#
_cell.length_a   1.000
_cell.length_b   1.000
_cell.length_c   1.000
_cell.angle_alpha   90.00
_cell.angle_beta   90.00
_cell.angle_gamma   90.00
#
_symmetry.space_group_name_H-M   'P 1'
#
loop_
_entity.id
_entity.type
_entity.pdbx_description
1 polymer ?
#
loop_
_entity_poly.entity_id
_entity_poly.type
_entity_poly.pdbx_seq_one_letter_code
_entity_poly.pdbx_strand_id
1 'polypeptide(L)' 'MDTAIREYQTIAAYLLEKHFGLTLNDTNLHDDAVVQELVELNVPVFEAINQTGGINITWIG' A
#
# COMPACT_ATOMS: atom_id res chain seq x y z
N MET A 1 -12.26 8.62 -11.01
CA MET A 1 -11.48 7.39 -10.76
C MET A 1 -10.34 7.66 -9.78
N ASP A 2 -9.89 8.90 -9.65
CA ASP A 2 -8.83 9.35 -8.72
C ASP A 2 -9.12 9.27 -7.21
N THR A 3 -10.39 9.24 -6.80
CA THR A 3 -10.74 9.20 -5.37
C THR A 3 -10.29 7.88 -4.73
N ALA A 4 -10.45 6.76 -5.43
CA ALA A 4 -10.05 5.44 -4.92
C ALA A 4 -8.53 5.35 -4.75
N ILE A 5 -7.77 5.93 -5.68
CA ILE A 5 -6.31 6.00 -5.61
C ILE A 5 -5.87 6.81 -4.38
N ARG A 6 -6.46 7.99 -4.17
CA ARG A 6 -6.15 8.84 -3.01
C ARG A 6 -6.54 8.20 -1.67
N GLU A 7 -7.69 7.52 -1.61
CA GLU A 7 -8.11 6.78 -0.42
C GLU A 7 -7.13 5.64 -0.10
N TYR A 8 -6.72 4.91 -1.13
CA TYR A 8 -5.73 3.84 -1.02
C TYR A 8 -4.39 4.36 -0.50
N GLN A 9 -3.86 5.43 -1.10
CA GLN A 9 -2.62 6.08 -0.69
C GLN A 9 -2.70 6.63 0.74
N THR A 10 -3.86 7.16 1.13
CA THR A 10 -4.07 7.66 2.51
C THR A 10 -4.01 6.54 3.53
N ILE A 11 -4.69 5.41 3.25
CA ILE A 11 -4.65 4.23 4.11
C ILE A 11 -3.23 3.64 4.12
N ALA A 12 -2.56 3.62 2.97
CA ALA A 12 -1.21 3.09 2.84
C ALA A 12 -0.21 3.89 3.67
N ALA A 13 -0.24 5.22 3.55
CA ALA A 13 0.59 6.13 4.33
C ALA A 13 0.37 5.94 5.83
N TYR A 14 -0.90 5.83 6.26
CA TYR A 14 -1.23 5.60 7.67
C TYR A 14 -0.67 4.26 8.19
N LEU A 15 -0.80 3.18 7.42
CA LEU A 15 -0.30 1.86 7.81
C LEU A 15 1.23 1.81 7.82
N LEU A 16 1.88 2.39 6.83
CA LEU A 16 3.34 2.47 6.72
C LEU A 16 3.94 3.24 7.90
N GLU A 17 3.39 4.40 8.21
CA GLU A 17 3.87 5.24 9.32
C GLU A 17 3.68 4.51 10.66
N LYS A 18 2.52 3.90 10.86
CA LYS A 18 2.15 3.26 12.13
C LYS A 18 2.90 1.96 12.40
N HIS A 19 3.13 1.13 11.38
CA HIS A 19 3.66 -0.23 11.57
C HIS A 19 5.15 -0.34 11.20
N PHE A 20 5.63 0.48 10.28
CA PHE A 20 6.99 0.38 9.74
C PHE A 20 7.81 1.65 9.95
N GLY A 21 7.19 2.76 10.39
CA GLY A 21 7.85 4.06 10.46
C GLY A 21 8.28 4.59 9.09
N LEU A 22 7.65 4.09 8.01
CA LEU A 22 7.93 4.45 6.62
C LEU A 22 6.91 5.46 6.13
N THR A 23 7.27 6.21 5.09
CA THR A 23 6.33 7.07 4.38
C THR A 23 5.92 6.45 3.06
N LEU A 24 4.83 6.94 2.46
CA LEU A 24 4.38 6.49 1.14
C LEU A 24 5.48 6.66 0.08
N ASN A 25 6.30 7.72 0.19
CA ASN A 25 7.40 8.03 -0.74
C ASN A 25 8.53 6.99 -0.71
N ASP A 26 8.66 6.25 0.40
CA ASP A 26 9.64 5.17 0.53
C ASP A 26 9.15 3.87 -0.15
N THR A 27 7.97 3.91 -0.78
CA THR A 27 7.31 2.74 -1.39
C THR A 27 6.83 3.05 -2.80
N ASN A 28 6.57 2.01 -3.60
CA ASN A 28 5.96 2.17 -4.92
C ASN A 28 4.47 2.59 -4.85
N LEU A 29 3.89 2.67 -3.65
CA LEU A 29 2.50 3.06 -3.44
C LEU A 29 2.27 4.58 -3.57
N HIS A 30 3.34 5.38 -3.74
CA HIS A 30 3.20 6.79 -4.10
C HIS A 30 2.84 7.00 -5.58
N ASP A 31 3.02 5.98 -6.42
CA ASP A 31 2.74 6.05 -7.85
C ASP A 31 1.28 5.71 -8.12
N ASP A 32 0.56 6.64 -8.74
CA ASP A 32 -0.87 6.49 -9.04
C ASP A 32 -1.13 5.31 -9.98
N ALA A 33 -0.21 4.97 -10.89
CA ALA A 33 -0.36 3.85 -11.81
C ALA A 33 -0.29 2.51 -11.07
N VAL A 34 0.63 2.39 -10.10
CA VAL A 34 0.75 1.20 -9.24
C VAL A 34 -0.51 1.03 -8.39
N VAL A 35 -1.00 2.12 -7.81
CA VAL A 35 -2.21 2.09 -6.99
C VAL A 35 -3.45 1.78 -7.83
N GLN A 36 -3.54 2.31 -9.05
CA GLN A 36 -4.63 2.00 -9.97
C GLN A 36 -4.67 0.50 -10.29
N GLU A 37 -3.53 -0.11 -10.61
CA GLU A 37 -3.45 -1.54 -10.88
C GLU A 37 -3.89 -2.37 -9.66
N LEU A 38 -3.46 -1.98 -8.45
CA LEU A 38 -3.88 -2.64 -7.21
C LEU A 38 -5.38 -2.52 -6.95
N VAL A 39 -5.98 -1.35 -7.23
CA VAL A 39 -7.42 -1.13 -7.11
C VAL A 39 -8.19 -1.96 -8.14
N GLU A 40 -7.69 -2.05 -9.38
CA GLU A 40 -8.27 -2.88 -10.45
C GLU A 40 -8.18 -4.37 -10.15
N LEU A 41 -7.08 -4.81 -9.54
CA LEU A 41 -6.88 -6.18 -9.06
C LEU A 41 -7.59 -6.48 -7.73
N ASN A 42 -8.27 -5.49 -7.14
CA ASN A 42 -8.94 -5.58 -5.85
C ASN A 42 -8.00 -5.99 -4.69
N VAL A 43 -6.71 -5.64 -4.80
CA VAL A 43 -5.68 -5.96 -3.81
C VAL A 43 -5.81 -5.00 -2.63
N PRO A 44 -6.00 -5.51 -1.41
CA PRO A 44 -6.12 -4.65 -0.24
C PRO A 44 -4.79 -3.99 0.12
N VAL A 45 -4.86 -2.79 0.71
CA VAL A 45 -3.69 -1.94 1.01
C VAL A 45 -2.63 -2.66 1.85
N PHE A 46 -3.04 -3.47 2.83
CA PHE A 46 -2.11 -4.22 3.67
C PHE A 46 -1.29 -5.24 2.87
N GLU A 47 -1.89 -5.85 1.85
CA GLU A 47 -1.25 -6.83 1.00
C GLU A 47 -0.28 -6.15 0.04
N ALA A 48 -0.65 -5.01 -0.51
CA ALA A 48 0.25 -4.22 -1.34
C ALA A 48 1.46 -3.68 -0.58
N ILE A 49 1.29 -3.24 0.67
CA ILE A 49 2.41 -2.88 1.56
C ILE A 49 3.31 -4.09 1.80
N ASN A 50 2.71 -5.25 2.07
CA ASN A 50 3.44 -6.49 2.30
C ASN A 50 4.28 -6.90 1.08
N GLN A 51 3.71 -6.84 -0.12
CA GLN A 51 4.39 -7.16 -1.37
C GLN A 51 5.49 -6.14 -1.70
N THR A 52 5.26 -4.85 -1.46
CA THR A 52 6.21 -3.77 -1.77
C THR A 52 7.45 -3.79 -0.87
N GLY A 53 7.32 -4.27 0.37
CA GLY A 53 8.43 -4.28 1.32
C GLY A 53 9.42 -5.44 1.19
N GLY A 54 9.09 -6.52 0.44
CA GLY A 54 9.84 -7.79 0.56
C GLY A 54 9.90 -8.33 2.00
N ILE A 55 9.09 -7.76 2.90
CA ILE A 55 8.96 -8.18 4.29
C ILE A 55 8.01 -9.35 4.23
N ASN A 56 8.55 -10.56 4.25
CA ASN A 56 7.78 -11.79 4.30
C ASN A 56 7.01 -11.84 5.62
N ILE A 57 5.90 -11.10 5.77
CA ILE A 57 4.98 -11.29 6.89
C ILE A 57 4.17 -12.53 6.55
N THR A 58 4.79 -13.70 6.75
CA THR A 58 4.03 -14.91 7.02
C THR A 58 3.25 -14.60 8.29
N TRP A 59 1.99 -14.16 8.16
CA TRP A 59 1.05 -14.11 9.26
C TRP A 59 0.88 -15.55 9.73
N ILE A 60 1.64 -15.94 10.75
CA ILE A 60 1.28 -17.07 11.58
C ILE A 60 0.05 -16.64 12.38
N GLY A 61 -1.11 -17.07 11.88
CA GLY A 61 -2.43 -16.82 12.45
C GLY A 61 -3.51 -17.43 11.59
#